data_AF-A0A1H0HMW4-F1
#
_entry.id   AF-A0A1H0HMW4-F1
#
_cell.length_a   1.000
_cell.length_b   1.000
_cell.length_c   1.000
_cell.angle_alpha   90.00
_cell.angle_beta   90.00
_cell.angle_gamma   90.00
#
_symmetry.space_group_name_H-M   'P 1'
#
loop_
_entity.id
_entity.type
_entity.pdbx_description
1 polymer ?
#
loop_
_entity_poly.entity_id
_entity_poly.type
_entity_poly.pdbx_seq_one_letter_code
_entity_poly.pdbx_strand_id
1 'polypeptide(L)'
;MTGWRALLEVEIPIVTAATRLDFLSRRDSAAAVAQPAVRPSHSWTDHLHGQVEPLDLEESLELLDLGIGVARRAYDAQHRGIRAALRAGASWQRIGALLGTTALTAWNGHQRWIEEQVELFEATGRDGLDDVGAVEALELAGERPVVLGHVRRVGP
;
A
#
# COMPACT_ATOMS: atom_id res chain seq x y z
N MET A 1 -21.82 -4.38 -16.00
CA MET A 1 -20.41 -4.00 -15.80
C MET A 1 -20.42 -2.61 -15.18
N THR A 2 -20.10 -2.51 -13.89
CA THR A 2 -20.13 -1.24 -13.14
C THR A 2 -19.02 -0.31 -13.63
N GLY A 3 -19.35 0.97 -13.86
CA GLY A 3 -18.50 1.94 -14.54
C GLY A 3 -17.15 2.21 -13.87
N TRP A 4 -17.00 1.90 -12.58
CA TRP A 4 -15.75 2.11 -11.84
C TRP A 4 -14.66 1.07 -12.15
N ARG A 5 -14.99 -0.18 -12.52
CA ARG A 5 -13.96 -1.14 -12.99
C ARG A 5 -13.36 -0.71 -14.32
N ALA A 6 -14.19 -0.16 -15.21
CA ALA A 6 -13.74 0.41 -16.49
C ALA A 6 -12.87 1.67 -16.29
N LEU A 7 -13.14 2.45 -15.25
CA LEU A 7 -12.31 3.60 -14.87
C LEU A 7 -10.94 3.20 -14.32
N LEU A 8 -10.79 2.01 -13.74
CA LEU A 8 -9.50 1.50 -13.25
C LEU A 8 -8.72 0.66 -14.27
N GLU A 9 -9.40 0.16 -15.31
CA GLU A 9 -8.77 -0.33 -16.55
C GLU A 9 -8.13 0.81 -17.36
N VAL A 10 -8.67 2.03 -17.23
CA VAL A 10 -7.95 3.25 -17.60
C VAL A 10 -6.93 3.54 -16.50
N GLU A 11 -5.68 3.83 -16.85
CA GLU A 11 -4.66 4.24 -15.88
C GLU A 11 -5.05 5.58 -15.22
N ILE A 12 -5.92 5.54 -14.20
CA ILE A 12 -6.18 6.70 -13.37
C ILE A 12 -4.87 7.03 -12.63
N PRO A 13 -4.41 8.29 -12.69
CA PRO A 13 -3.24 8.73 -11.95
C PRO A 13 -3.38 8.40 -10.46
N ILE A 14 -2.30 7.93 -9.83
CA ILE A 14 -2.31 7.57 -8.40
C ILE A 14 -2.86 8.70 -7.50
N VAL A 15 -2.59 9.96 -7.86
CA VAL A 15 -3.09 11.14 -7.12
C VAL A 15 -4.62 11.21 -7.14
N THR A 16 -5.25 10.91 -8.27
CA THR A 16 -6.71 10.89 -8.40
C THR A 16 -7.31 9.75 -7.59
N ALA A 17 -6.73 8.55 -7.66
CA ALA A 17 -7.16 7.40 -6.88
C ALA A 17 -7.06 7.66 -5.37
N ALA A 18 -5.93 8.23 -4.91
CA ALA A 18 -5.72 8.59 -3.51
C ALA A 18 -6.71 9.67 -3.03
N THR A 19 -7.02 10.65 -3.90
CA THR A 19 -7.99 11.70 -3.59
C THR A 19 -9.40 11.14 -3.42
N ARG A 20 -9.81 10.21 -4.29
CA ARG A 20 -11.13 9.55 -4.18
C ARG A 20 -11.20 8.63 -2.95
N LEU A 21 -10.13 7.90 -2.67
CA LEU A 21 -9.98 7.07 -1.47
C LEU A 21 -10.15 7.89 -0.19
N ASP A 22 -9.45 9.03 -0.08
CA ASP A 22 -9.56 9.95 1.06
C ASP A 22 -10.98 10.52 1.21
N PHE A 23 -11.61 10.92 0.09
CA PHE A 23 -12.99 11.40 0.10
C PHE A 23 -13.97 10.36 0.66
N LEU A 24 -13.96 9.13 0.13
CA LEU A 24 -14.85 8.06 0.57
C LEU A 24 -14.59 7.67 2.03
N SER A 25 -13.32 7.62 2.43
CA SER A 25 -12.90 7.30 3.81
C SER A 25 -13.40 8.34 4.82
N ARG A 26 -13.33 9.63 4.48
CA ARG A 26 -13.86 10.71 5.34
C ARG A 26 -15.38 10.69 5.43
N ARG A 27 -16.07 10.36 4.33
CA ARG A 27 -17.54 10.25 4.33
C ARG A 27 -18.01 9.07 5.17
N ASP A 28 -17.39 7.91 5.02
CA ASP A 28 -17.67 6.72 5.83
C ASP A 28 -17.44 6.99 7.32
N SER A 29 -16.30 7.60 7.67
CA SER A 29 -15.99 7.99 9.05
C SER A 29 -17.02 8.96 9.65
N ALA A 30 -17.49 9.93 8.86
CA ALA A 30 -18.49 10.90 9.31
C ALA A 30 -19.88 10.27 9.48
N ALA A 31 -20.28 9.36 8.58
CA ALA A 31 -21.52 8.61 8.71
C ALA A 31 -21.52 7.69 9.94
N ALA A 32 -20.38 7.07 10.26
CA ALA A 32 -20.22 6.23 11.46
C ALA A 32 -20.43 7.02 12.77
N VAL A 33 -19.98 8.28 12.82
CA VAL A 33 -20.18 9.18 13.98
C VAL A 33 -21.60 9.75 14.03
N ALA A 34 -22.22 9.96 12.87
CA ALA A 34 -23.57 10.53 12.76
C ALA A 34 -24.70 9.53 13.08
N GLN A 35 -24.41 8.23 13.23
CA GLN A 35 -25.42 7.24 13.60
C GLN A 35 -26.20 7.71 14.84
N PRO A 36 -27.51 7.95 14.72
CA PRO A 36 -28.27 8.51 15.82
C PRO A 36 -28.29 7.51 16.96
N ALA A 37 -27.82 7.93 18.15
CA ALA A 37 -28.41 7.39 19.37
C ALA A 37 -29.92 7.53 19.19
N VAL A 38 -30.66 6.42 19.28
CA VAL A 38 -32.12 6.38 19.20
C VAL A 38 -32.69 7.35 20.25
N ARG A 39 -32.84 8.62 19.88
CA ARG A 39 -33.45 9.68 20.65
C ARG A 39 -34.49 10.31 19.75
N PRO A 40 -35.77 10.39 20.18
CA PRO A 40 -36.78 11.08 19.41
C PRO A 40 -36.38 12.54 19.24
N SER A 41 -35.96 12.89 18.01
CA SER A 41 -35.82 14.24 17.49
C SER A 41 -37.18 14.97 17.45
N HIS A 42 -37.43 15.97 18.30
CA HIS A 42 -38.60 16.85 18.16
C HIS A 42 -38.25 18.24 17.61
N SER A 43 -36.98 18.47 17.22
CA SER A 43 -36.57 19.77 16.66
C SER A 43 -36.75 19.82 15.14
N TRP A 44 -37.41 20.87 14.65
CA TRP A 44 -37.48 21.19 13.22
C TRP A 44 -36.12 21.65 12.65
N THR A 45 -35.06 21.73 13.45
CA THR A 45 -33.70 22.00 12.94
C THR A 45 -32.89 20.74 12.65
N ASP A 46 -33.39 19.54 12.99
CA ASP A 46 -32.63 18.30 12.83
C ASP A 46 -32.28 17.96 11.38
N HIS A 47 -33.15 18.33 10.45
CA HIS A 47 -32.89 18.19 9.02
C HIS A 47 -31.87 19.22 8.47
N LEU A 48 -31.50 20.24 9.26
CA LEU A 48 -30.41 21.17 8.94
C LEU A 48 -29.05 20.66 9.44
N HIS A 49 -29.04 19.70 10.37
CA HIS A 49 -27.83 18.95 10.69
C HIS A 49 -27.61 17.97 9.54
N GLY A 50 -26.67 18.31 8.65
CA GLY A 50 -26.33 17.51 7.48
C GLY A 50 -26.03 16.07 7.88
N GLN A 51 -27.04 15.21 7.72
CA GLN A 51 -26.90 13.75 7.85
C GLN A 51 -25.92 13.35 6.76
N VAL A 52 -24.73 12.91 7.16
CA VAL A 52 -23.80 12.30 6.21
C VAL A 52 -24.32 10.89 5.97
N GLU A 53 -24.94 10.69 4.82
CA GLU A 53 -25.45 9.37 4.43
C GLU A 53 -24.27 8.38 4.39
N PRO A 54 -24.45 7.17 4.96
CA PRO A 54 -23.51 6.07 4.80
C PRO A 54 -23.12 5.84 3.33
N LEU A 55 -21.96 5.20 3.11
CA LEU A 55 -21.62 4.73 1.78
C LEU A 55 -22.65 3.69 1.33
N ASP A 56 -23.09 3.77 0.08
CA ASP A 56 -23.84 2.67 -0.51
C ASP A 56 -22.92 1.48 -0.83
N LEU A 57 -23.51 0.38 -1.31
CA LEU A 57 -22.75 -0.82 -1.65
C LEU A 57 -21.69 -0.57 -2.74
N GLU A 58 -22.02 0.24 -3.76
CA GLU A 58 -21.11 0.50 -4.87
C GLU A 58 -19.93 1.35 -4.40
N GLU A 59 -20.18 2.38 -3.59
CA GLU A 59 -19.15 3.24 -3.02
C GLU A 59 -18.28 2.51 -1.99
N SER A 60 -18.85 1.57 -1.24
CA SER A 60 -18.08 0.73 -0.32
C SER A 60 -17.12 -0.20 -1.07
N LEU A 61 -17.56 -0.78 -2.20
CA LEU A 61 -16.71 -1.59 -3.06
C LEU A 61 -15.67 -0.74 -3.80
N GLU A 62 -16.03 0.47 -4.23
CA GLU A 62 -15.10 1.45 -4.80
C GLU A 62 -14.01 1.80 -3.78
N LEU A 63 -14.38 2.08 -2.52
CA LEU A 63 -13.46 2.37 -1.43
C LEU A 63 -12.45 1.22 -1.23
N LEU A 64 -12.94 -0.03 -1.20
CA LEU A 64 -12.10 -1.21 -1.07
C LEU A 64 -11.11 -1.34 -2.23
N ASP A 65 -11.59 -1.21 -3.47
CA ASP A 65 -10.77 -1.40 -4.66
C ASP A 65 -9.70 -0.30 -4.81
N LEU A 66 -10.07 0.95 -4.52
CA LEU A 66 -9.12 2.07 -4.44
C LEU A 66 -8.06 1.84 -3.37
N GLY A 67 -8.46 1.36 -2.18
CA GLY A 67 -7.53 1.02 -1.10
C GLY A 67 -6.52 -0.04 -1.53
N ILE A 68 -6.98 -1.12 -2.19
CA ILE A 68 -6.12 -2.18 -2.73
C ILE A 68 -5.17 -1.61 -3.79
N GLY A 69 -5.67 -0.83 -4.73
CA GLY A 69 -4.87 -0.25 -5.81
C GLY A 69 -3.80 0.72 -5.33
N VAL A 70 -4.14 1.62 -4.39
CA VAL A 70 -3.19 2.54 -3.77
C VAL A 70 -2.14 1.78 -2.96
N ALA A 71 -2.54 0.80 -2.16
CA ALA A 71 -1.62 0.00 -1.36
C ALA A 71 -0.62 -0.79 -2.24
N ARG A 72 -1.08 -1.44 -3.31
CA ARG A 72 -0.20 -2.15 -4.27
C ARG A 72 0.82 -1.21 -4.92
N ARG A 73 0.36 -0.05 -5.41
CA ARG A 73 1.26 0.93 -6.03
C ARG A 73 2.25 1.54 -5.04
N ALA A 74 1.84 1.76 -3.80
CA ALA A 74 2.73 2.22 -2.73
C ALA A 74 3.78 1.17 -2.37
N TYR A 75 3.40 -0.11 -2.29
CA TYR A 75 4.31 -1.24 -2.10
C TYR A 75 5.34 -1.33 -3.24
N ASP A 76 4.92 -1.23 -4.50
CA ASP A 76 5.86 -1.20 -5.62
C ASP A 76 6.80 0.00 -5.58
N ALA A 77 6.28 1.18 -5.23
CA ALA A 77 7.09 2.38 -5.08
C ALA A 77 8.13 2.25 -3.96
N GLN A 78 7.77 1.61 -2.84
CA GLN A 78 8.68 1.31 -1.74
C GLN A 78 9.86 0.46 -2.23
N HIS A 79 9.60 -0.62 -2.98
CA HIS A 79 10.67 -1.49 -3.48
C HIS A 79 11.52 -0.87 -4.58
N ARG A 80 10.94 -0.03 -5.45
CA ARG A 80 11.73 0.84 -6.35
C ARG A 80 12.64 1.79 -5.57
N GLY A 81 12.15 2.33 -4.45
CA GLY A 81 12.93 3.14 -3.51
C GLY A 81 14.06 2.36 -2.84
N ILE A 82 13.81 1.12 -2.42
CA ILE A 82 14.85 0.21 -1.91
C ILE A 82 15.93 0.00 -2.96
N ARG A 83 15.57 -0.33 -4.21
CA ARG A 83 16.53 -0.50 -5.30
C ARG A 83 17.34 0.76 -5.58
N ALA A 84 16.73 1.94 -5.46
CA ALA A 84 17.45 3.22 -5.58
C ALA A 84 18.42 3.46 -4.40
N ALA A 85 18.01 3.13 -3.18
CA ALA A 85 18.85 3.22 -1.99
C ALA A 85 20.05 2.26 -2.08
N LEU A 86 19.84 1.02 -2.53
CA LEU A 86 20.90 0.03 -2.76
C LEU A 86 21.90 0.52 -3.81
N ARG A 87 21.43 1.08 -4.93
CA ARG A 87 22.30 1.74 -5.94
C ARG A 87 23.12 2.89 -5.37
N ALA A 88 22.59 3.60 -4.38
CA ALA A 88 23.29 4.66 -3.66
C ALA A 88 24.20 4.15 -2.52
N GLY A 89 24.33 2.82 -2.34
CA GLY A 89 25.19 2.19 -1.32
C GLY A 89 24.55 2.07 0.06
N ALA A 90 23.23 2.18 0.20
CA ALA A 90 22.57 1.94 1.48
C ALA A 90 22.67 0.47 1.90
N SER A 91 22.94 0.22 3.18
CA SER A 91 22.92 -1.13 3.75
C SER A 91 21.51 -1.59 4.12
N TRP A 92 21.30 -2.90 4.16
CA TRP A 92 20.04 -3.50 4.62
C TRP A 92 19.67 -3.14 6.06
N GLN A 93 20.65 -2.86 6.93
CA GLN A 93 20.38 -2.34 8.27
C GLN A 93 19.71 -0.96 8.22
N ARG A 94 20.19 -0.07 7.35
CA ARG A 94 19.61 1.27 7.18
C ARG A 94 18.21 1.21 6.55
N ILE A 95 18.05 0.35 5.55
CA ILE A 95 16.76 0.11 4.89
C ILE A 95 15.75 -0.48 5.89
N GLY A 96 16.12 -1.53 6.63
CA GLY A 96 15.28 -2.14 7.65
C GLY A 96 14.83 -1.12 8.71
N ALA A 97 15.77 -0.31 9.22
CA ALA A 97 15.47 0.74 10.19
C ALA A 97 14.46 1.77 9.64
N LEU A 98 14.60 2.20 8.38
CA LEU A 98 13.65 3.11 7.74
C LEU A 98 12.25 2.50 7.60
N LEU A 99 12.18 1.20 7.30
CA LEU A 99 10.93 0.46 7.16
C LEU A 99 10.31 0.06 8.51
N GLY A 100 11.01 0.26 9.63
CA GLY A 100 10.59 -0.23 10.94
C GLY A 100 10.64 -1.76 11.07
N THR A 101 11.52 -2.43 10.30
CA THR A 101 11.67 -3.89 10.29
C THR A 101 13.14 -4.30 10.48
N THR A 102 13.42 -5.61 10.58
CA THR A 102 14.81 -6.09 10.57
C THR A 102 15.40 -6.04 9.16
N ALA A 103 16.73 -5.96 9.05
CA ALA A 103 17.43 -6.07 7.77
C ALA A 103 17.03 -7.34 6.99
N LEU A 104 16.88 -8.46 7.68
CA LEU A 104 16.46 -9.73 7.10
C LEU A 104 15.00 -9.68 6.58
N THR A 105 14.10 -9.07 7.36
CA THR A 105 12.70 -8.89 6.94
C THR A 105 12.61 -8.03 5.69
N ALA A 106 13.35 -6.92 5.65
CA ALA A 106 13.41 -6.03 4.48
C ALA A 106 13.98 -6.74 3.25
N TRP A 107 15.07 -7.51 3.41
CA TRP A 107 15.67 -8.28 2.32
C TRP A 107 14.71 -9.34 1.78
N ASN A 108 14.10 -10.17 2.65
CA ASN A 108 13.14 -11.19 2.24
C ASN A 108 11.94 -10.58 1.50
N GLY A 109 11.41 -9.46 2.00
CA GLY A 109 10.33 -8.74 1.32
C GLY A 109 10.75 -8.25 -0.06
N HIS A 110 11.99 -7.77 -0.21
CA HIS A 110 12.49 -7.34 -1.51
C HIS A 110 12.69 -8.50 -2.49
N GLN A 111 13.17 -9.66 -2.02
CA GLN A 111 13.27 -10.86 -2.87
C GLN A 111 11.90 -11.28 -3.40
N ARG A 112 10.91 -11.37 -2.50
CA ARG A 112 9.53 -11.67 -2.89
C ARG A 112 8.97 -10.66 -3.89
N TRP A 113 9.24 -9.36 -3.69
CA TRP A 113 8.82 -8.36 -4.66
C TRP A 113 9.47 -8.57 -6.03
N ILE A 114 10.76 -8.94 -6.11
CA ILE A 114 11.41 -9.25 -7.40
C ILE A 114 10.71 -10.41 -8.10
N GLU A 115 10.40 -11.49 -7.37
CA GLU A 115 9.65 -12.64 -7.89
C GLU A 115 8.28 -12.21 -8.44
N GLU A 116 7.52 -11.41 -7.66
CA GLU A 116 6.23 -10.86 -8.08
C GLU A 116 6.33 -9.98 -9.34
N GLN A 117 7.44 -9.24 -9.52
CA GLN A 117 7.67 -8.45 -10.73
C GLN A 117 8.02 -9.30 -11.96
N VAL A 118 8.72 -10.42 -11.77
CA VAL A 118 9.01 -11.37 -12.85
C VAL A 118 7.72 -12.03 -13.31
N GLU A 119 6.91 -12.53 -12.37
CA GLU A 119 5.60 -13.11 -12.67
C GLU A 119 4.68 -12.11 -13.41
N LEU A 120 4.72 -10.82 -13.03
CA LEU A 120 3.97 -9.78 -13.72
C LEU A 120 4.45 -9.58 -15.17
N PHE A 121 5.76 -9.64 -15.40
CA PHE A 121 6.33 -9.52 -16.74
C PHE A 121 5.98 -10.72 -17.61
N GLU A 122 6.05 -11.94 -17.07
CA GLU A 122 5.62 -13.15 -17.76
C GLU A 122 4.13 -13.10 -18.15
N ALA A 123 3.28 -12.57 -17.25
CA ALA A 123 1.84 -12.50 -17.48
C ALA A 123 1.44 -11.41 -18.50
N THR A 124 2.16 -10.28 -18.54
CA THR A 124 1.75 -9.10 -19.32
C THR A 124 2.63 -8.82 -20.55
N GLY A 125 3.85 -9.36 -20.58
CA GLY A 125 4.87 -9.08 -21.58
C GLY A 125 5.39 -7.64 -21.58
N ARG A 126 4.99 -6.80 -20.60
CA ARG A 126 5.33 -5.36 -20.59
C ARG A 126 5.56 -4.78 -19.19
N ASP A 127 4.77 -5.19 -18.20
CA ASP A 127 4.79 -4.60 -16.86
C ASP A 127 5.60 -5.51 -15.92
N GLY A 128 6.36 -4.94 -15.00
CA GLY A 128 7.21 -5.71 -14.08
C GLY A 128 8.69 -5.66 -14.45
N LEU A 129 9.44 -6.69 -14.04
CA LEU A 129 10.87 -6.84 -14.33
C LEU A 129 11.05 -7.97 -15.34
N ASP A 130 11.68 -7.64 -16.46
CA ASP A 130 12.21 -8.66 -17.36
C ASP A 130 13.41 -9.37 -16.72
N ASP A 131 13.90 -10.43 -17.38
CA ASP A 131 15.02 -11.24 -16.88
C ASP A 131 16.25 -10.38 -16.53
N VAL A 132 16.56 -9.39 -17.36
CA VAL A 132 17.69 -8.48 -17.15
C VAL A 132 17.46 -7.62 -15.91
N GLY A 133 16.29 -6.98 -15.79
CA GLY A 133 15.94 -6.15 -14.65
C GLY A 133 15.84 -6.92 -13.34
N ALA A 134 15.44 -8.20 -13.39
CA ALA A 134 15.43 -9.10 -12.25
C ALA A 134 16.85 -9.45 -11.78
N VAL A 135 17.75 -9.80 -12.70
CA VAL A 135 19.17 -10.05 -12.39
C VAL A 135 19.82 -8.81 -11.77
N GLU A 136 19.65 -7.63 -12.36
CA GLU A 136 20.18 -6.38 -11.79
C GLU A 136 19.64 -6.11 -10.37
N ALA A 137 18.35 -6.38 -10.13
CA ALA A 137 17.75 -6.21 -8.82
C ALA A 137 18.31 -7.20 -7.79
N LEU A 138 18.55 -8.45 -8.18
CA LEU A 138 19.15 -9.48 -7.34
C LEU A 138 20.61 -9.15 -7.01
N GLU A 139 21.39 -8.71 -8.00
CA GLU A 139 22.78 -8.28 -7.80
C GLU A 139 22.88 -7.09 -6.82
N LEU A 140 22.00 -6.10 -6.98
CA LEU A 140 21.91 -4.96 -6.05
C LEU A 140 21.47 -5.39 -4.64
N ALA A 141 20.57 -6.37 -4.54
CA ALA A 141 20.11 -6.88 -3.26
C ALA A 141 21.24 -7.60 -2.51
N GLY A 142 22.16 -8.23 -3.23
CA GLY A 142 23.33 -8.88 -2.66
C GLY A 142 22.98 -10.01 -1.67
N GLU A 143 23.96 -10.37 -0.85
CA GLU A 143 23.82 -11.49 0.09
C GLU A 143 22.77 -11.24 1.17
N ARG A 144 22.11 -12.34 1.55
CA ARG A 144 21.13 -12.35 2.64
C ARG A 144 21.77 -11.87 3.95
N PRO A 145 21.24 -10.81 4.59
CA PRO A 145 21.76 -10.33 5.87
C PRO A 145 21.69 -11.41 6.95
N VAL A 146 22.81 -11.64 7.65
CA VAL A 146 22.81 -12.50 8.84
C VAL A 146 22.14 -11.79 10.00
N VAL A 147 21.32 -12.51 10.77
CA VAL A 147 20.82 -12.01 12.05
C VAL A 147 22.02 -12.03 13.00
N LEU A 148 22.63 -10.87 13.25
CA LEU A 148 23.54 -10.74 14.38
C LEU A 148 22.69 -10.81 15.65
N GLY A 149 22.43 -12.02 16.12
CA GLY A 149 21.89 -12.25 17.45
C GLY A 149 22.78 -11.50 18.42
N HIS A 150 22.19 -10.62 19.24
CA HIS A 150 22.92 -9.96 20.31
C HIS A 150 23.61 -11.03 21.16
N VAL A 151 24.93 -11.16 21.02
CA VAL A 151 25.75 -11.94 21.94
C VAL A 151 25.65 -11.24 23.29
N ARG A 152 24.73 -11.71 24.14
CA ARG A 152 24.69 -11.34 25.54
C ARG A 152 26.02 -11.81 26.13
N ARG A 153 26.95 -10.89 26.39
CA ARG A 153 28.12 -11.19 27.22
C ARG A 153 27.59 -11.65 28.58
N VAL A 154 27.65 -12.95 28.83
CA VAL A 154 27.53 -13.50 30.17
C VAL A 154 28.95 -13.49 30.74
N GLY A 155 29.25 -12.49 31.56
CA GLY A 155 30.43 -12.52 32.44
C GLY A 155 30.15 -13.43 33.64
N PRO A 156 31.19 -14.10 34.13
CA PRO A 156 31.70 -13.77 35.47
C PRO A 156 33.01 -12.99 35.40
#